data_AF-J8ZVS0-F1
#
_entry.id   AF-J8ZVS0-F1
#
_cell.length_a   1.000
_cell.length_b   1.000
_cell.length_c   1.000
_cell.angle_alpha   90.00
_cell.angle_beta   90.00
_cell.angle_gamma   90.00
#
_symmetry.space_group_name_H-M   'P 1'
#
loop_
_entity.id
_entity.type
_entity.pdbx_description
1 polymer ?
#
loop_
_entity_poly.entity_id
_entity_poly.type
_entity_poly.pdbx_seq_one_letter_code
_entity_poly.pdbx_strand_id
1 'polypeptide(L)'
;MSTIETLQIDNIKKSLSIPALFVSHKRAQRRIYPQYALLKMDTCINRKMAKKYVGHAVSFTKSSGETVDGVVWRPHGKRGVVAAKFKRNLRPQDVGKLAFVKLYKTDIEEFK
;
A
#
# COMPACT_ATOMS: atom_id res chain seq x y z
N MET A 1 23.02 -10.80 13.01
CA MET A 1 22.43 -9.45 13.21
C MET A 1 22.04 -9.34 14.66
N SER A 2 22.53 -8.31 15.35
CA SER A 2 22.16 -8.04 16.73
C SER A 2 20.74 -7.45 16.78
N THR A 3 20.03 -7.62 17.90
CA THR A 3 18.67 -7.10 18.09
C THR A 3 18.60 -5.57 17.91
N ILE A 4 19.68 -4.87 18.28
CA ILE A 4 19.79 -3.42 18.17
C ILE A 4 19.79 -2.97 16.70
N GLU A 5 20.54 -3.66 15.83
CA GLU A 5 20.57 -3.36 14.39
C GLU A 5 19.19 -3.53 13.74
N THR A 6 18.45 -4.57 14.12
CA THR A 6 17.11 -4.82 13.58
C THR A 6 16.11 -3.72 13.97
N LEU A 7 16.15 -3.27 15.23
CA LEU A 7 15.28 -2.19 15.72
C LEU A 7 15.60 -0.87 15.00
N GLN A 8 16.87 -0.60 14.73
CA GLN A 8 17.30 0.60 14.02
C GLN A 8 16.84 0.61 12.56
N ILE A 9 16.97 -0.53 11.86
CA ILE A 9 16.48 -0.70 10.49
C ILE A 9 14.95 -0.53 10.43
N ASP A 10 14.21 -1.09 11.38
CA ASP A 10 12.76 -0.99 11.41
C ASP A 10 12.27 0.44 11.68
N ASN A 11 12.96 1.18 12.53
CA ASN A 11 12.69 2.61 12.73
C ASN A 11 12.95 3.44 11.46
N ILE A 12 14.05 3.16 10.75
CA ILE A 12 14.33 3.82 9.46
C ILE A 12 13.24 3.50 8.44
N LYS A 13 12.81 2.23 8.34
CA LYS A 13 11.72 1.81 7.45
C LYS A 13 10.41 2.53 7.77
N LYS A 14 10.08 2.70 9.06
CA LYS A 14 8.91 3.47 9.50
C LYS A 14 9.02 4.94 9.11
N SER A 15 10.19 5.56 9.26
CA SER A 15 10.42 6.97 8.90
C SER A 15 10.31 7.21 7.39
N LEU A 16 10.82 6.29 6.57
CA LEU A 16 10.83 6.41 5.10
C LEU A 16 9.52 5.95 4.45
N SER A 17 8.47 5.70 5.22
CA SER A 17 7.20 5.24 4.67
C SER A 17 6.00 5.80 5.42
N ILE A 18 4.89 5.90 4.69
CA ILE A 18 3.62 6.34 5.22
C ILE A 18 2.77 5.09 5.45
N PRO A 19 2.29 4.85 6.68
CA PRO A 19 1.37 3.76 6.95
C PRO A 19 0.04 4.02 6.23
N ALA A 20 -0.52 2.97 5.65
CA ALA A 20 -1.78 2.99 4.95
C ALA A 20 -2.59 1.75 5.31
N LEU A 21 -3.84 1.93 5.76
CA LEU A 21 -4.71 0.83 6.09
C LEU A 21 -5.24 0.16 4.81
N PHE A 22 -5.10 -1.15 4.70
CA PHE A 22 -5.74 -1.91 3.62
C PHE A 22 -7.23 -2.06 3.91
N VAL A 23 -8.06 -1.30 3.20
CA VAL A 23 -9.50 -1.19 3.47
C VAL A 23 -10.28 -2.36 2.83
N SER A 24 -10.05 -2.60 1.54
CA SER A 24 -10.74 -3.61 0.77
C SER A 24 -10.15 -3.70 -0.63
N HIS A 25 -10.51 -4.73 -1.39
CA HIS A 25 -10.29 -4.70 -2.83
C HIS A 25 -11.34 -3.82 -3.52
N LYS A 26 -11.01 -3.28 -4.70
CA LYS A 26 -11.98 -2.58 -5.56
C LYS A 26 -13.15 -3.53 -5.81
N ARG A 27 -14.37 -3.03 -5.63
CA ARG A 27 -15.59 -3.82 -5.82
C ARG A 27 -16.67 -3.03 -6.54
N ALA A 28 -17.51 -3.75 -7.27
CA ALA A 28 -18.85 -3.35 -7.67
C ALA A 28 -19.86 -3.97 -6.67
N GLN A 29 -21.15 -3.82 -6.92
CA GLN A 29 -22.20 -4.33 -6.03
C GLN A 29 -22.13 -5.85 -5.80
N ARG A 30 -21.80 -6.64 -6.85
CA ARG A 30 -21.71 -8.12 -6.79
C ARG A 30 -20.33 -8.68 -7.13
N ARG A 31 -19.42 -7.86 -7.67
CA ARG A 31 -18.11 -8.32 -8.20
C ARG A 31 -16.97 -7.67 -7.45
N ILE A 32 -15.96 -8.46 -7.09
CA ILE A 32 -14.72 -7.98 -6.47
C ILE A 32 -13.60 -8.07 -7.51
N TYR A 33 -12.69 -7.09 -7.50
CA TYR A 33 -11.51 -7.03 -8.36
C TYR A 33 -10.24 -7.08 -7.48
N PRO A 34 -9.73 -8.29 -7.17
CA PRO A 34 -8.62 -8.48 -6.24
C PRO A 34 -7.33 -7.76 -6.64
N GLN A 35 -7.11 -7.54 -7.94
CA GLN A 35 -5.95 -6.85 -8.49
C GLN A 35 -5.75 -5.42 -7.91
N TYR A 36 -6.83 -4.77 -7.48
CA TYR A 36 -6.78 -3.41 -6.97
C TYR A 36 -7.07 -3.41 -5.48
N ALA A 37 -6.03 -3.24 -4.67
CA ALA A 37 -6.16 -3.03 -3.23
C ALA A 37 -6.41 -1.55 -2.93
N LEU A 38 -7.43 -1.24 -2.14
CA LEU A 38 -7.74 0.12 -1.69
C LEU A 38 -7.02 0.38 -0.37
N LEU A 39 -6.11 1.36 -0.38
CA LEU A 39 -5.33 1.78 0.77
C LEU A 39 -5.78 3.16 1.23
N LYS A 40 -6.05 3.30 2.52
CA LYS A 40 -6.37 4.57 3.15
C LYS A 40 -5.16 5.06 3.95
N MET A 41 -4.59 6.17 3.50
CA MET A 41 -3.54 6.86 4.24
C MET A 41 -4.15 7.92 5.15
N ASP A 42 -3.62 8.06 6.36
CA ASP A 42 -4.09 9.07 7.31
C ASP A 42 -3.71 10.48 6.87
N THR A 43 -2.56 10.61 6.20
CA THR A 43 -2.07 11.89 5.65
C THR A 43 -2.91 12.41 4.48
N CYS A 44 -3.74 11.56 3.84
CA CYS A 44 -4.51 11.91 2.66
C CYS A 44 -6.01 11.98 2.94
N ILE A 45 -6.52 13.20 3.03
CA ILE A 45 -7.95 13.51 3.16
C ILE A 45 -8.63 13.63 1.78
N ASN A 46 -7.95 14.23 0.80
CA ASN A 46 -8.54 14.60 -0.49
C ASN A 46 -7.92 13.84 -1.67
N ARG A 47 -8.70 13.69 -2.76
CA ARG A 47 -8.23 13.12 -4.04
C ARG A 47 -6.99 13.81 -4.61
N LYS A 48 -6.90 15.14 -4.48
CA LYS A 48 -5.75 15.93 -4.95
C LYS A 48 -4.46 15.51 -4.25
N MET A 49 -4.52 15.23 -2.95
CA MET A 49 -3.37 14.77 -2.16
C MET A 49 -3.00 13.33 -2.53
N ALA A 50 -3.99 12.45 -2.63
CA ALA A 50 -3.78 11.07 -3.08
C ALA A 50 -3.13 10.97 -4.48
N LYS A 51 -3.41 11.92 -5.39
CA LYS A 51 -2.79 11.96 -6.73
C LYS A 51 -1.27 12.13 -6.67
N LYS A 52 -0.73 12.79 -5.64
CA LYS A 52 0.73 12.98 -5.48
C LYS A 52 1.48 11.67 -5.24
N TYR A 53 0.81 10.70 -4.63
CA TYR A 53 1.38 9.41 -4.28
C TYR A 53 1.30 8.38 -5.41
N VAL A 54 0.71 8.71 -6.56
CA VAL A 54 0.71 7.79 -7.71
C VAL A 54 2.15 7.50 -8.16
N GLY A 55 2.43 6.23 -8.46
CA GLY A 55 3.75 5.72 -8.80
C GLY A 55 4.67 5.46 -7.61
N HIS A 56 4.25 5.77 -6.38
CA HIS A 56 5.06 5.44 -5.21
C HIS A 56 5.03 3.94 -4.94
N ALA A 57 6.17 3.39 -4.51
CA ALA A 57 6.27 1.99 -4.13
C ALA A 57 5.45 1.72 -2.86
N VAL A 58 4.92 0.51 -2.73
CA VAL A 58 4.14 0.06 -1.58
C VAL A 58 4.65 -1.31 -1.16
N SER A 59 4.95 -1.49 0.11
CA SER A 59 5.30 -2.81 0.67
C SER A 59 4.22 -3.27 1.63
N PHE A 60 3.82 -4.53 1.55
CA PHE A 60 2.88 -5.16 2.45
C PHE A 60 3.45 -6.46 3.01
N THR A 61 3.50 -6.60 4.34
CA THR A 61 3.96 -7.84 4.97
C THR A 61 2.76 -8.71 5.34
N LYS A 62 2.68 -9.90 4.76
CA LYS A 62 1.64 -10.88 5.07
C LYS A 62 1.85 -11.46 6.47
N SER A 63 0.80 -12.09 7.01
CA SER A 63 0.91 -12.88 8.25
C SER A 63 1.93 -14.02 8.18
N SER A 64 2.28 -14.50 6.98
CA SER A 64 3.32 -15.52 6.79
C SER A 64 4.74 -14.98 6.93
N GLY A 65 4.92 -13.67 7.09
CA GLY A 65 6.23 -13.01 7.08
C GLY A 65 6.74 -12.62 5.69
N GLU A 66 6.10 -13.07 4.61
CA GLU A 66 6.46 -12.68 3.24
C GLU A 66 6.03 -11.22 2.98
N THR A 67 6.98 -10.39 2.56
CA THR A 67 6.71 -9.04 2.07
C THR A 67 6.40 -9.08 0.58
N VAL A 68 5.32 -8.42 0.18
CA VAL A 68 4.93 -8.25 -1.22
C VAL A 68 5.02 -6.78 -1.57
N ASP A 69 5.73 -6.52 -2.66
CA ASP A 69 5.87 -5.19 -3.22
C ASP A 69 4.75 -4.88 -4.22
N GLY A 70 4.47 -3.59 -4.33
CA GLY A 70 3.42 -3.01 -5.12
C GLY A 70 3.72 -1.57 -5.48
N VAL A 71 2.79 -0.99 -6.22
CA VAL A 71 2.81 0.41 -6.63
C VAL A 71 1.44 1.04 -6.42
N VAL A 72 1.44 2.31 -6.03
CA VAL A 72 0.22 3.12 -6.04
C VAL A 72 -0.18 3.39 -7.49
N TRP A 73 -1.24 2.74 -7.95
CA TRP A 73 -1.70 2.80 -9.34
C TRP A 73 -2.49 4.08 -9.65
N ARG A 74 -3.48 4.42 -8.83
CA ARG A 74 -4.35 5.61 -9.06
C ARG A 74 -5.09 6.05 -7.80
N PRO A 75 -5.53 7.33 -7.70
CA PRO A 75 -6.40 7.76 -6.61
C PRO A 75 -7.82 7.18 -6.76
N HIS A 76 -8.41 6.76 -5.64
CA HIS A 76 -9.74 6.18 -5.56
C HIS A 76 -10.71 7.06 -4.74
N GLY A 77 -11.89 7.33 -5.29
CA GLY A 77 -12.90 8.17 -4.66
C GLY A 77 -12.45 9.61 -4.40
N LYS A 78 -13.15 10.28 -3.48
CA LYS A 78 -12.88 11.67 -3.05
C LYS A 78 -12.11 11.77 -1.73
N ARG A 79 -12.20 10.75 -0.86
CA ARG A 79 -11.69 10.75 0.53
C ARG A 79 -10.21 10.33 0.66
N GLY A 80 -9.38 10.65 -0.34
CA GLY A 80 -7.93 10.42 -0.28
C GLY A 80 -7.50 8.94 -0.23
N VAL A 81 -8.35 8.01 -0.65
CA VAL A 81 -8.00 6.59 -0.81
C VAL A 81 -7.19 6.43 -2.08
N VAL A 82 -6.23 5.51 -2.09
CA VAL A 82 -5.48 5.13 -3.29
C VAL A 82 -5.74 3.68 -3.64
N ALA A 83 -5.75 3.35 -4.93
CA ALA A 83 -5.73 1.97 -5.39
C ALA A 83 -4.28 1.59 -5.70
N ALA A 84 -3.80 0.53 -5.07
CA ALA A 84 -2.50 -0.07 -5.31
C ALA A 84 -2.63 -1.40 -6.05
N LYS A 85 -1.63 -1.71 -6.87
CA LYS A 85 -1.42 -3.02 -7.47
C LYS A 85 -0.18 -3.63 -6.84
N PHE A 86 -0.22 -4.92 -6.55
CA PHE A 86 0.88 -5.68 -5.97
C PHE A 86 1.33 -6.75 -6.96
N LYS A 87 2.61 -7.18 -6.91
CA LYS A 87 3.12 -8.29 -7.72
C LYS A 87 2.29 -9.56 -7.52
N ARG A 88 1.86 -9.78 -6.28
CA ARG A 88 0.89 -10.81 -5.91
C ARG A 88 -0.30 -10.15 -5.22
N ASN A 89 -1.51 -10.52 -5.60
CA ASN A 89 -2.72 -9.96 -5.01
C ASN A 89 -2.74 -10.19 -3.49
N LEU A 90 -3.17 -9.17 -2.76
CA LEU A 90 -3.40 -9.29 -1.32
C LEU A 90 -4.56 -10.26 -1.06
N ARG A 91 -4.53 -10.93 0.10
CA ARG A 91 -5.61 -11.83 0.50
C ARG A 91 -6.71 -11.02 1.18
N PRO A 92 -7.99 -11.41 1.05
CA PRO A 92 -9.08 -10.74 1.77
C PRO A 92 -8.94 -10.76 3.30
N GLN A 93 -8.28 -11.78 3.85
CA GLN A 93 -7.99 -11.90 5.30
C GLN A 93 -7.00 -10.85 5.81
N ASP A 94 -6.27 -10.20 4.90
CA ASP A 94 -5.29 -9.18 5.25
C ASP A 94 -5.93 -7.78 5.37
N VAL A 95 -7.24 -7.64 5.10
CA VAL A 95 -8.00 -6.40 5.32
C VAL A 95 -7.86 -5.93 6.77
N GLY A 96 -7.65 -4.63 6.96
CA GLY A 96 -7.40 -3.99 8.25
C GLY A 96 -5.92 -3.91 8.62
N LYS A 97 -5.02 -4.63 7.93
CA LYS A 97 -3.58 -4.55 8.16
C LYS A 97 -2.96 -3.32 7.47
N LEU A 98 -1.80 -2.92 7.97
CA LEU A 98 -1.04 -1.80 7.43
C LEU A 98 -0.19 -2.23 6.23
N ALA A 99 -0.33 -1.49 5.14
CA ALA A 99 0.65 -1.40 4.06
C ALA A 99 1.50 -0.15 4.28
N PHE A 100 2.72 -0.15 3.75
CA PHE A 100 3.64 0.98 3.87
C PHE A 100 3.93 1.56 2.49
N VAL A 101 3.43 2.77 2.26
CA VAL A 101 3.70 3.53 1.02
C VAL A 101 5.06 4.20 1.18
N LYS A 102 6.02 3.85 0.34
CA LYS A 102 7.37 4.42 0.37
C LYS A 102 7.36 5.83 -0.20
N LEU A 103 8.31 6.65 0.23
CA LEU A 103 8.47 8.04 -0.23
C LEU A 103 9.20 8.18 -1.58
N TYR A 104 9.53 7.07 -2.24
CA TYR A 104 10.14 7.04 -3.57
C TYR A 104 9.20 6.41 -4.60
N LYS A 105 9.41 6.76 -5.87
CA LYS A 105 8.65 6.23 -7.00
C LYS A 105 9.34 5.00 -7.60
N THR A 106 8.53 4.11 -8.16
CA THR A 106 8.95 2.92 -8.91
C THR A 106 8.23 2.88 -10.24
N ASP A 107 8.73 2.08 -11.17
CA ASP A 107 8.15 1.96 -12.49
C ASP A 107 6.80 1.24 -12.45
N ILE A 108 5.79 1.92 -12.97
CA ILE A 108 4.40 1.45 -12.93
C ILE A 108 4.20 0.23 -13.86
N GLU A 109 5.06 0.08 -14.85
CA GLU A 109 4.94 -0.94 -15.89
C GLU A 109 5.17 -2.37 -15.37
N GLU A 110 6.00 -2.53 -14.34
CA GLU A 110 6.25 -3.82 -13.70
C GLU A 110 5.00 -4.45 -13.06
N PHE A 111 3.96 -3.64 -12.84
CA PHE A 111 2.76 -4.03 -12.11
C PHE A 111 1.48 -3.94 -12.98
N LYS A 112 1.63 -3.85 -14.32
CA LYS A 112 0.50 -3.77 -15.25
C LYS A 112 -0.35 -5.05 -15.21
#